data_AF-A0A564FYN9-F1
#
_entry.id   AF-A0A564FYN9-F1
#
_cell.length_a   1.000
_cell.length_b   1.000
_cell.length_c   1.000
_cell.angle_alpha   90.00
_cell.angle_beta   90.00
_cell.angle_gamma   90.00
#
_symmetry.space_group_name_H-M   'P 1'
#
loop_
_entity.id
_entity.type
_entity.pdbx_description
1 polymer ?
#
loop_
_entity_poly.entity_id
_entity_poly.type
_entity_poly.pdbx_seq_one_letter_code
_entity_poly.pdbx_strand_id
1 'polypeptide(L)' 'MLCGCFYCLEIFAPDEIVDWVAQEGTALCPRCGIDAVIGDLSGYPAGNVAFLQAMHRKWF' A
#
# COMPACT_ATOMS: atom_id res chain seq x y z
N MET A 1 11.85 -0.32 6.27
CA MET A 1 10.76 -0.97 5.54
C MET A 1 9.73 0.09 5.19
N LEU A 2 9.17 0.03 3.99
CA LEU A 2 8.17 0.96 3.50
C LEU A 2 6.98 0.22 2.91
N CYS A 3 5.80 0.76 3.14
CA CYS A 3 4.56 0.39 2.48
C CYS A 3 4.11 1.54 1.58
N GLY A 4 3.43 1.19 0.49
CA GLY A 4 2.84 2.15 -0.43
C GLY A 4 1.39 1.80 -0.69
N CYS A 5 0.51 2.80 -0.70
CA CYS A 5 -0.85 2.65 -1.18
C CYS A 5 -0.91 3.02 -2.65
N PHE A 6 -1.24 2.08 -3.53
CA PHE A 6 -1.38 2.38 -4.96
C PHE A 6 -2.77 2.94 -5.34
N TYR A 7 -3.63 3.24 -4.36
CA TYR A 7 -4.84 4.03 -4.56
C TYR A 7 -4.56 5.54 -4.36
N CYS A 8 -4.13 5.95 -3.17
CA CYS A 8 -3.87 7.37 -2.87
C CYS A 8 -2.42 7.82 -3.11
N LEU A 9 -1.54 6.90 -3.52
CA LEU A 9 -0.12 7.12 -3.83
C LEU A 9 0.76 7.52 -2.64
N GLU A 10 0.25 7.38 -1.42
CA GLU A 10 1.00 7.65 -0.19
C GLU A 10 1.98 6.51 0.16
N ILE A 11 3.13 6.90 0.71
CA ILE A 11 4.17 5.98 1.22
C ILE A 11 4.29 6.22 2.72
N PHE A 12 4.32 5.13 3.49
CA PHE A 12 4.29 5.17 4.96
C PHE A 12 5.09 4.01 5.57
N ALA A 13 5.40 4.12 6.86
CA ALA A 13 6.04 3.04 7.58
C ALA A 13 5.02 1.91 7.88
N PRO A 14 5.43 0.63 7.88
CA PRO A 14 4.54 -0.48 8.21
C PRO A 14 3.87 -0.33 9.59
N ASP A 15 4.56 0.27 10.56
CA ASP A 15 4.07 0.49 11.92
C ASP A 15 2.89 1.47 12.00
N GLU A 16 2.62 2.21 10.92
CA GLU A 16 1.44 3.08 10.81
C GLU A 16 0.16 2.30 10.45
N ILE A 17 0.26 1.03 10.03
CA ILE A 17 -0.88 0.20 9.66
C ILE A 17 -1.51 -0.36 10.93
N VAL A 18 -2.64 0.24 11.33
CA VAL A 18 -3.40 -0.18 12.52
C VAL A 18 -4.59 -1.07 12.19
N ASP A 19 -5.12 -0.98 10.96
CA ASP A 19 -6.33 -1.67 10.53
C ASP A 19 -6.04 -2.69 9.43
N TRP A 20 -6.68 -3.86 9.55
CA TRP A 20 -6.48 -5.00 8.67
C TRP A 20 -7.81 -5.67 8.35
N VAL A 21 -7.98 -6.11 7.11
CA VAL A 21 -9.09 -6.99 6.72
C VAL A 21 -8.79 -8.39 7.26
N ALA A 22 -9.39 -8.71 8.42
CA ALA A 22 -9.05 -9.88 9.22
C ALA A 22 -9.15 -11.23 8.48
N GLN A 23 -10.01 -11.34 7.48
CA GLN A 23 -10.23 -12.57 6.72
C GLN A 23 -9.13 -12.85 5.68
N GLU A 24 -8.46 -11.80 5.20
CA GLU A 24 -7.50 -11.88 4.09
C GLU A 24 -6.07 -11.54 4.52
N GLY A 25 -5.89 -10.97 5.71
CA GLY A 25 -4.59 -10.47 6.16
C GLY A 25 -4.13 -9.25 5.34
N THR A 26 -5.07 -8.54 4.71
CA THR A 26 -4.79 -7.38 3.87
C THR A 26 -4.77 -6.11 4.72
N ALA A 27 -3.68 -5.36 4.65
CA ALA A 27 -3.52 -4.07 5.33
C ALA A 27 -4.44 -3.00 4.73
N LEU A 28 -5.05 -2.18 5.57
CA LEU A 28 -5.72 -0.95 5.13
C LEU A 28 -4.77 0.24 5.18
N CYS A 29 -4.82 1.09 4.15
CA CYS A 29 -4.00 2.29 4.10
C CYS A 29 -4.37 3.24 5.26
N PRO A 30 -3.40 3.71 6.07
CA PRO A 30 -3.68 4.61 7.20
C PRO A 30 -4.06 6.04 6.77
N ARG A 31 -4.07 6.32 5.46
CA ARG A 31 -4.43 7.63 4.89
C ARG A 31 -5.81 7.65 4.27
N CYS A 32 -6.20 6.60 3.54
CA CYS A 32 -7.48 6.55 2.82
C CYS A 32 -8.39 5.37 3.21
N GLY A 33 -7.92 4.44 4.05
CA GLY A 33 -8.71 3.30 4.53
C GLY A 33 -8.96 2.19 3.51
N ILE A 34 -8.34 2.24 2.32
CA ILE A 34 -8.49 1.22 1.26
C ILE A 34 -7.40 0.14 1.38
N ASP A 35 -7.77 -1.08 0.99
CA ASP A 35 -6.99 -2.32 0.95
C ASP A 35 -6.01 -2.42 -0.24
N ALA A 36 -5.51 -1.28 -0.72
CA ALA A 36 -4.60 -1.19 -1.86
C ALA A 36 -3.14 -0.97 -1.42
N VAL A 37 -2.69 -1.71 -0.40
CA VAL A 37 -1.36 -1.57 0.21
C VAL A 37 -0.39 -2.64 -0.28
N ILE A 38 0.83 -2.22 -0.64
CA ILE A 38 1.95 -3.11 -0.98
C ILE A 38 3.16 -2.77 -0.10
N GLY A 39 3.87 -3.78 0.41
CA GLY A 39 5.08 -3.62 1.23
C GLY A 39 6.36 -3.95 0.46
N ASP A 40 7.49 -3.37 0.85
CA ASP A 40 8.79 -3.61 0.19
C ASP A 40 9.32 -5.05 0.30
N LEU A 41 8.82 -5.83 1.27
CA LEU A 41 9.07 -7.28 1.37
C LEU A 41 8.32 -8.12 0.33
N SER A 42 7.41 -7.53 -0.47
CA SER A 42 6.72 -8.24 -1.54
C SER A 42 7.61 -8.51 -2.77
N GLY A 43 8.86 -8.01 -2.78
CA GLY A 43 9.75 -8.05 -3.95
C GLY A 43 9.46 -6.97 -4.99
N TYR A 44 8.59 -5.99 -4.68
CA TYR A 44 8.23 -4.87 -5.55
C TYR A 44 8.62 -3.53 -4.91
N PRO A 45 8.85 -2.46 -5.71
CA PRO A 45 9.33 -1.18 -5.19
C PRO A 45 8.19 -0.34 -4.57
N ALA A 46 7.67 -0.80 -3.42
CA ALA A 46 6.56 -0.16 -2.69
C ALA A 46 6.81 1.30 -2.30
N GLY A 47 8.07 1.68 -2.07
CA GLY A 47 8.48 3.06 -1.79
C GLY A 47 8.73 3.93 -3.04
N ASN A 48 8.35 3.48 -4.24
CA ASN A 48 8.53 4.22 -5.48
C ASN A 48 7.19 4.75 -6.03
N VAL A 49 6.99 6.06 -5.98
CA VAL A 49 5.76 6.72 -6.44
C VAL A 49 5.44 6.41 -7.92
N ALA A 50 6.44 6.33 -8.81
CA ALA A 50 6.19 6.01 -10.21
C ALA A 50 5.66 4.59 -10.41
N PHE A 51 6.12 3.64 -9.58
CA PHE A 51 5.58 2.28 -9.54
C PHE A 51 4.15 2.26 -9.00
N LEU A 52 3.87 2.95 -7.88
CA LEU A 52 2.51 3.07 -7.33
C LEU A 52 1.55 3.69 -8.35
N GLN A 53 1.98 4.72 -9.10
CA GLN A 53 1.20 5.32 -10.18
C GLN A 53 0.94 4.34 -11.33
N ALA A 54 1.90 3.48 -11.67
CA ALA A 54 1.72 2.45 -12.69
C ALA A 54 0.71 1.39 -12.23
N MET A 55 0.74 1.02 -10.96
CA MET A 55 -0.27 0.16 -10.36
C MET A 55 -1.64 0.84 -10.36
N HIS A 56 -1.74 2.10 -9.89
CA HIS A 56 -2.99 2.85 -9.90
C HIS A 56 -3.65 2.79 -11.29
N ARG A 57 -2.94 3.21 -12.35
CA ARG A 57 -3.46 3.20 -13.72
C ARG A 57 -3.92 1.84 -14.26
N LYS A 58 -3.46 0.74 -13.66
CA LYS A 58 -3.81 -0.61 -14.10
C LYS A 58 -5.03 -1.16 -13.37
N TRP A 59 -5.25 -0.77 -12.12
CA TRP A 59 -6.28 -1.35 -11.25
C TRP A 59 -7.39 -0.34 -10.86
N PHE A 60 -7.20 0.95 -11.10
CA PHE A 60 -8.15 2.04 -10.82
C PHE A 60 -8.22 3.03 -12.02
#